data_AF-A0A937YWJ6-F1
#
_entry.id   AF-A0A937YWJ6-F1
#
_cell.length_a   1.000
_cell.length_b   1.000
_cell.length_c   1.000
_cell.angle_alpha   90.00
_cell.angle_beta   90.00
_cell.angle_gamma   90.00
#
_symmetry.space_group_name_H-M   'P 1'
#
loop_
_entity.id
_entity.type
_entity.pdbx_description
1 polymer ?
#
loop_
_entity_poly.entity_id
_entity_poly.type
_entity_poly.pdbx_seq_one_letter_code
_entity_poly.pdbx_strand_id
1 'polypeptide(L)'
;MSPREAMLRVEEQAKRQVSRYYVPDLSRAATGDALPGLPGLAEGVAQLARETGVRADWTRLADGVSEGRLSWFGVSWPRFAETPDWHLDPVSGQHWPAQAYCFDVSYRHAGSFGDVKFVWELGRLQYLQPLAALAHASHDAALAERVLAHVASWIAANPPYRGIHWCSGIELALRCVSLLIVASLLGPAIR
;
A
#
# COMPACT_ATOMS: atom_id res chain seq x y z
N MET A 1 -28.89 -19.44 10.69
CA MET A 1 -27.90 -18.71 11.50
C MET A 1 -27.98 -19.23 12.92
N SER A 2 -26.87 -19.67 13.51
CA SER A 2 -26.88 -20.18 14.89
C SER A 2 -26.94 -19.02 15.91
N PRO A 3 -27.42 -19.23 17.16
CA PRO A 3 -27.42 -18.20 18.19
C PRO A 3 -26.01 -17.63 18.47
N ARG A 4 -24.99 -18.49 18.44
CA ARG A 4 -23.58 -18.10 18.61
C ARG A 4 -23.10 -17.20 17.47
N GLU A 5 -23.46 -17.55 16.24
CA GLU A 5 -23.16 -16.73 15.07
C GLU A 5 -23.85 -15.37 15.15
N ALA A 6 -25.12 -15.33 15.57
CA ALA A 6 -25.84 -14.07 15.76
C ALA A 6 -25.18 -13.17 16.81
N MET A 7 -24.75 -13.73 17.96
CA MET A 7 -24.02 -12.98 18.99
C MET A 7 -22.69 -12.41 18.47
N LEU A 8 -21.92 -13.20 17.72
CA LEU A 8 -20.68 -12.75 17.11
C LEU A 8 -20.92 -11.57 16.14
N ARG A 9 -21.98 -11.64 15.31
CA ARG A 9 -22.34 -10.54 14.40
C ARG A 9 -22.70 -9.26 15.14
N VAL A 10 -23.40 -9.37 16.27
CA VAL A 10 -23.73 -8.21 17.11
C VAL A 10 -22.46 -7.59 17.70
N GLU A 11 -21.54 -8.42 18.20
CA GLU A 11 -20.26 -7.96 18.74
C GLU A 11 -19.40 -7.27 17.66
N GLU A 12 -19.29 -7.86 16.47
CA GLU A 12 -18.61 -7.26 15.32
C GLU A 12 -19.22 -5.90 14.95
N GLN A 13 -20.55 -5.81 14.92
CA GLN A 13 -21.26 -4.58 14.59
C GLN A 13 -21.02 -3.50 15.66
N ALA A 14 -21.04 -3.87 16.94
CA ALA A 14 -20.73 -2.96 18.04
C ALA A 14 -19.28 -2.44 17.95
N LYS A 15 -18.31 -3.33 17.73
CA LYS A 15 -16.90 -2.95 17.53
C LYS A 15 -16.74 -1.94 16.40
N ARG A 16 -17.40 -2.18 15.26
CA ARG A 16 -17.41 -1.26 14.11
C ARG A 16 -18.06 0.08 14.41
N GLN A 17 -19.11 0.13 15.22
CA GLN A 17 -19.72 1.42 15.57
C GLN A 17 -18.81 2.25 16.48
N VAL A 18 -18.17 1.60 17.45
CA VAL A 18 -17.27 2.28 18.39
C VAL A 18 -15.98 2.74 17.72
N SER A 19 -15.41 1.95 16.79
CA SER A 19 -14.16 2.32 16.10
C SER A 19 -14.27 3.55 15.21
N ARG A 20 -15.48 4.05 14.89
CA ARG A 20 -15.68 5.32 14.18
C ARG A 20 -15.00 6.52 14.87
N TYR A 21 -14.97 6.47 16.21
CA TYR A 21 -14.40 7.52 17.06
C TYR A 21 -12.98 7.22 17.52
N TYR A 22 -12.45 6.05 17.14
CA TYR A 22 -11.10 5.67 17.51
C TYR A 22 -10.09 6.33 16.59
N VAL A 23 -9.21 7.13 17.19
CA VAL A 23 -8.02 7.69 16.52
C VAL A 23 -6.81 7.03 17.19
N PRO A 24 -6.07 6.15 16.48
CA PRO A 24 -4.88 5.56 17.06
C PRO A 24 -3.82 6.63 17.31
N ASP A 25 -3.24 6.62 18.51
CA ASP A 25 -2.05 7.39 18.81
C ASP A 25 -0.82 6.67 18.24
N LEU A 26 -0.37 7.12 17.07
CA LEU A 26 0.79 6.58 16.38
C LEU A 26 2.12 7.18 16.88
N SER A 27 2.09 8.19 17.76
CA SER A 27 3.32 8.81 18.29
C SER A 27 4.15 7.82 19.10
N ARG A 28 3.51 6.79 19.66
CA ARG A 28 4.15 5.71 20.43
C ARG A 28 4.76 4.60 19.58
N ALA A 29 4.50 4.57 18.27
CA ALA A 29 5.03 3.54 17.37
C ALA A 29 6.49 3.81 16.93
N ALA A 30 7.00 5.02 17.16
CA ALA A 30 8.40 5.38 16.92
C ALA A 30 9.27 4.97 18.12
N THR A 31 9.47 3.66 18.32
CA THR A 31 10.58 3.19 19.16
C THR A 31 11.80 3.03 18.25
N GLY A 32 12.99 3.44 18.70
CA GLY A 32 14.25 3.38 17.95
C GLY A 32 14.78 1.96 17.71
N ASP A 33 13.88 0.97 17.71
CA ASP A 33 14.17 -0.42 17.43
C ASP A 33 14.32 -0.62 15.93
N ALA A 34 15.15 -1.60 15.53
CA ALA A 34 15.26 -1.98 14.13
C ALA A 34 13.90 -2.45 13.59
N LEU A 35 13.56 -2.02 12.37
CA LEU A 35 12.37 -2.49 11.68
C LEU A 35 12.39 -4.03 11.52
N PRO A 36 11.22 -4.69 11.54
CA PRO A 36 11.15 -6.13 11.36
C PRO A 36 11.70 -6.53 9.98
N GLY A 37 12.53 -7.57 9.96
CA GLY A 37 13.11 -8.13 8.74
C GLY A 37 12.71 -9.59 8.54
N LEU A 38 12.46 -9.96 7.29
CA LEU A 38 12.29 -11.35 6.86
C LEU A 38 13.66 -12.01 6.65
N PRO A 39 14.03 -13.03 7.45
CA PRO A 39 15.32 -13.68 7.34
C PRO A 39 15.56 -14.26 5.94
N GLY A 40 16.74 -14.01 5.36
CA GLY A 40 17.12 -14.55 4.06
C GLY A 40 16.54 -13.80 2.85
N LEU A 41 15.65 -12.82 3.05
CA LEU A 41 15.02 -12.10 1.94
C LEU A 41 16.03 -11.25 1.17
N ALA A 42 16.86 -10.48 1.88
CA ALA A 42 17.85 -9.60 1.26
C ALA A 42 18.86 -10.41 0.42
N GLU A 43 19.36 -11.51 0.98
CA GLU A 43 20.29 -12.43 0.31
C GLU A 43 19.64 -13.07 -0.92
N GLY A 44 18.39 -13.54 -0.78
CA GLY A 44 17.63 -14.13 -1.89
C GLY A 44 17.36 -13.14 -3.03
N VAL A 45 16.99 -11.89 -2.69
CA VAL A 45 16.81 -10.82 -3.68
C VAL A 45 18.12 -10.48 -4.38
N ALA A 46 19.24 -10.38 -3.65
CA ALA A 46 20.55 -10.15 -4.24
C ALA A 46 20.97 -11.27 -5.20
N GLN A 47 20.55 -12.52 -4.93
CA GLN A 47 20.75 -13.63 -5.85
C GLN A 47 19.86 -13.53 -7.09
N LEU A 48 18.56 -13.27 -6.92
CA LEU A 48 17.61 -13.09 -8.03
C LEU A 48 17.99 -11.92 -8.95
N ALA A 49 18.54 -10.83 -8.38
CA ALA A 49 18.98 -9.67 -9.14
C ALA A 49 20.14 -9.96 -10.12
N ARG A 50 20.81 -11.11 -9.99
CA ARG A 50 21.83 -11.57 -10.95
C ARG A 50 21.19 -12.10 -12.24
N GLU A 51 19.91 -12.48 -12.20
CA GLU A 51 19.15 -12.86 -13.38
C GLU A 51 18.81 -11.62 -14.20
N THR A 52 19.29 -11.56 -15.45
CA THR A 52 19.16 -10.38 -16.31
C THR A 52 17.72 -10.01 -16.62
N GLY A 53 16.82 -10.99 -16.74
CA GLY A 53 15.39 -10.76 -17.00
C GLY A 53 14.70 -10.03 -15.85
N VAL A 54 14.82 -10.56 -14.63
CA VAL A 54 14.21 -9.99 -13.42
C VAL A 54 14.72 -8.57 -13.16
N ARG A 55 16.04 -8.37 -13.26
CA ARG A 55 16.62 -7.04 -13.08
C ARG A 55 16.11 -6.04 -14.13
N ALA A 56 15.99 -6.46 -15.39
CA ALA A 56 15.46 -5.61 -16.45
C ALA A 56 13.99 -5.23 -16.22
N ASP A 57 13.17 -6.14 -15.70
CA ASP A 57 11.78 -5.84 -15.33
C ASP A 57 11.71 -4.79 -14.22
N TRP A 58 12.53 -4.93 -13.19
CA TRP A 58 12.58 -3.94 -12.10
C TRP A 58 13.07 -2.58 -12.58
N THR A 59 14.09 -2.53 -13.43
CA THR A 59 14.58 -1.28 -14.03
C THR A 59 13.49 -0.60 -14.85
N ARG A 60 12.77 -1.32 -15.71
CA ARG A 60 11.67 -0.75 -16.50
C ARG A 60 10.58 -0.13 -15.62
N LEU A 61 10.25 -0.79 -14.50
CA LEU A 61 9.28 -0.24 -13.56
C LEU A 61 9.83 1.01 -12.87
N ALA A 62 11.09 1.02 -12.46
CA ALA A 62 11.74 2.18 -11.84
C ALA A 62 11.79 3.38 -12.78
N ASP A 63 12.10 3.17 -14.06
CA ASP A 63 12.07 4.21 -15.09
C ASP A 63 10.65 4.76 -15.26
N GLY A 64 9.66 3.86 -15.36
CA GLY A 64 8.24 4.23 -15.44
C GLY A 64 7.82 5.12 -14.27
N VAL A 65 8.12 4.70 -13.03
CA VAL A 65 7.80 5.47 -11.82
C VAL A 65 8.57 6.79 -11.76
N SER A 66 9.80 6.84 -12.26
CA SER A 66 10.59 8.08 -12.35
C SER A 66 9.97 9.10 -13.30
N GLU A 67 9.27 8.63 -14.33
CA GLU A 67 8.48 9.45 -15.26
C GLU A 67 7.03 9.66 -14.82
N GLY A 68 6.66 9.22 -13.61
CA GLY A 68 5.32 9.35 -13.07
C GLY A 68 4.30 8.38 -13.71
N ARG A 69 4.75 7.28 -14.30
CA ARG A 69 3.91 6.32 -15.04
C ARG A 69 3.70 5.04 -14.25
N LEU A 70 2.42 4.65 -14.13
CA LEU A 70 1.98 3.37 -13.57
C LEU A 70 0.88 2.80 -14.45
N SER A 71 0.85 1.48 -14.62
CA SER A 71 -0.15 0.82 -15.47
C SER A 71 -0.45 -0.59 -14.98
N TRP A 72 -1.74 -0.88 -14.76
CA TRP A 72 -2.25 -2.19 -14.33
C TRP A 72 -3.57 -2.50 -15.00
N PHE A 73 -3.85 -3.79 -15.21
CA PHE A 73 -5.08 -4.26 -15.87
C PHE A 73 -5.33 -3.62 -17.25
N GLY A 74 -4.26 -3.27 -17.97
CA GLY A 74 -4.34 -2.57 -19.26
C GLY A 74 -4.75 -1.09 -19.17
N VAL A 75 -4.78 -0.52 -17.96
CA VAL A 75 -5.12 0.89 -17.71
C VAL A 75 -3.89 1.63 -17.17
N SER A 76 -3.60 2.80 -17.73
CA SER A 76 -2.56 3.69 -17.23
C SER A 76 -3.13 4.71 -16.27
N TRP A 77 -2.46 4.93 -15.14
CA TRP A 77 -2.79 5.99 -14.21
C TRP A 77 -2.34 7.34 -14.78
N PRO A 78 -3.03 8.44 -14.40
CA PRO A 78 -2.54 9.78 -14.68
C PRO A 78 -1.13 9.99 -14.17
N ARG A 79 -0.34 10.75 -14.94
CA ARG A 79 1.04 11.04 -14.56
C ARG A 79 1.09 11.80 -13.24
N PHE A 80 2.03 11.44 -12.39
CA PHE A 80 2.31 12.13 -11.13
C PHE A 80 3.73 12.70 -11.12
N ALA A 81 3.94 13.76 -10.35
CA ALA A 81 5.26 14.36 -10.19
C ALA A 81 6.12 13.58 -9.19
N GLU A 82 5.60 13.40 -7.97
CA GLU A 82 6.31 12.72 -6.88
C GLU A 82 5.60 11.42 -6.49
N THR A 83 4.32 11.49 -6.13
CA THR A 83 3.52 10.34 -5.73
C THR A 83 2.14 10.34 -6.42
N PRO A 84 1.55 9.17 -6.67
CA PRO A 84 0.26 9.07 -7.33
C PRO A 84 -0.90 9.54 -6.44
N ASP A 85 -2.02 9.87 -7.06
CA ASP A 85 -3.27 10.13 -6.34
C ASP A 85 -3.85 8.80 -5.82
N TRP A 86 -3.79 8.63 -4.51
CA TRP A 86 -4.19 7.40 -3.83
C TRP A 86 -5.68 7.10 -3.89
N HIS A 87 -6.53 8.05 -4.26
CA HIS A 87 -7.99 7.89 -4.23
C HIS A 87 -8.63 7.93 -5.62
N LEU A 88 -7.84 8.13 -6.67
CA LEU A 88 -8.33 8.26 -8.03
C LEU A 88 -8.62 6.89 -8.66
N ASP A 89 -9.80 6.76 -9.27
CA ASP A 89 -10.05 5.76 -10.30
C ASP A 89 -9.54 6.30 -11.67
N PRO A 90 -8.51 5.69 -12.26
CA PRO A 90 -7.92 6.17 -13.51
C PRO A 90 -8.86 6.07 -14.72
N VAL A 91 -9.92 5.25 -14.65
CA VAL A 91 -10.86 5.07 -15.77
C VAL A 91 -11.94 6.15 -15.77
N SER A 92 -12.63 6.34 -14.64
CA SER A 92 -13.70 7.35 -14.53
C SER A 92 -13.20 8.75 -14.23
N GLY A 93 -11.96 8.90 -13.76
CA GLY A 93 -11.40 10.16 -13.26
C GLY A 93 -12.01 10.63 -11.94
N GLN A 94 -12.81 9.80 -11.27
CA GLN A 94 -13.48 10.12 -10.01
C GLN A 94 -12.63 9.73 -8.81
N HIS A 95 -12.88 10.38 -7.68
CA HIS A 95 -12.19 10.13 -6.42
C HIS A 95 -13.06 9.36 -5.44
N TRP A 96 -12.46 8.34 -4.85
CA TRP A 96 -13.01 7.64 -3.72
C TRP A 96 -12.96 8.51 -2.46
N PRO A 97 -13.96 8.43 -1.56
CA PRO A 97 -13.97 9.23 -0.33
C PRO A 97 -12.75 8.90 0.55
N ALA A 98 -11.87 9.89 0.77
CA ALA A 98 -10.67 9.73 1.60
C ALA A 98 -10.94 9.90 3.11
N GLN A 99 -11.93 10.74 3.45
CA GLN A 99 -12.19 11.14 4.85
C GLN A 99 -13.42 10.46 5.47
N ALA A 100 -14.20 9.72 4.68
CA ALA A 100 -15.34 8.97 5.19
C ALA A 100 -14.86 7.87 6.15
N TYR A 101 -15.67 7.52 7.15
CA TYR A 101 -15.39 6.33 7.93
C TYR A 101 -15.43 5.10 7.03
N CYS A 102 -14.42 4.23 7.09
CA CYS A 102 -14.24 3.18 6.07
C CYS A 102 -15.45 2.24 5.94
N PHE A 103 -16.12 1.89 7.05
CA PHE A 103 -17.31 1.02 6.98
C PHE A 103 -18.58 1.72 6.44
N ASP A 104 -18.55 3.04 6.26
CA ASP A 104 -19.63 3.79 5.62
C ASP A 104 -19.42 3.92 4.10
N VAL A 105 -18.25 3.55 3.58
CA VAL A 105 -17.95 3.59 2.15
C VAL A 105 -18.60 2.39 1.45
N SER A 106 -19.72 2.64 0.76
CA SER A 106 -20.50 1.60 0.06
C SER A 106 -19.86 1.17 -1.28
N TYR A 107 -18.62 0.67 -1.24
CA TYR A 107 -17.83 0.36 -2.44
C TYR A 107 -18.45 -0.70 -3.36
N ARG A 108 -19.33 -1.56 -2.84
CA ARG A 108 -20.01 -2.61 -3.62
C ARG A 108 -21.12 -2.08 -4.52
N HIS A 109 -21.62 -0.86 -4.24
CA HIS A 109 -22.70 -0.21 -4.97
C HIS A 109 -22.30 1.20 -5.41
N ALA A 110 -21.00 1.46 -5.52
CA ALA A 110 -20.42 2.78 -5.74
C ALA A 110 -20.23 3.11 -7.23
N GLY A 111 -21.30 2.99 -8.02
CA GLY A 111 -21.23 3.30 -9.46
C GLY A 111 -20.74 4.72 -9.79
N SER A 112 -20.82 5.65 -8.82
CA SER A 112 -20.40 7.05 -8.96
C SER A 112 -18.89 7.30 -8.78
N PHE A 113 -18.12 6.36 -8.22
CA PHE A 113 -16.68 6.55 -7.93
C PHE A 113 -15.76 5.70 -8.82
N GLY A 114 -16.34 4.91 -9.73
CA GLY A 114 -15.60 4.00 -10.60
C GLY A 114 -15.43 2.59 -10.02
N ASP A 115 -14.43 1.87 -10.52
CA ASP A 115 -14.17 0.48 -10.11
C ASP A 115 -13.14 0.42 -8.98
N VAL A 116 -13.57 -0.10 -7.83
CA VAL A 116 -12.77 -0.16 -6.60
C VAL A 116 -11.46 -0.93 -6.77
N LYS A 117 -11.38 -1.85 -7.74
CA LYS A 117 -10.18 -2.66 -7.94
C LYS A 117 -8.96 -1.80 -8.31
N PHE A 118 -9.16 -0.69 -9.02
CA PHE A 118 -8.06 0.17 -9.45
C PHE A 118 -7.48 0.91 -8.24
N VAL A 119 -8.31 1.59 -7.46
CA VAL A 119 -7.84 2.29 -6.27
C VAL A 119 -7.18 1.32 -5.27
N TRP A 120 -7.72 0.11 -5.10
CA TRP A 120 -7.10 -0.90 -4.25
C TRP A 120 -5.79 -1.46 -4.81
N GLU A 121 -5.65 -1.66 -6.12
CA GLU A 121 -4.38 -2.10 -6.71
C GLU A 121 -3.24 -1.14 -6.38
N LEU A 122 -3.47 0.16 -6.59
CA LEU A 122 -2.51 1.18 -6.21
C LEU A 122 -2.26 1.16 -4.69
N GLY A 123 -3.34 1.02 -3.91
CA GLY A 123 -3.32 0.97 -2.45
C GLY A 123 -2.65 -0.25 -1.83
N ARG A 124 -2.39 -1.33 -2.57
CA ARG A 124 -1.65 -2.50 -2.07
C ARG A 124 -0.14 -2.24 -1.96
N LEU A 125 0.35 -1.19 -2.63
CA LEU A 125 1.76 -0.80 -2.67
C LEU A 125 2.69 -1.93 -3.16
N GLN A 126 2.16 -2.92 -3.88
CA GLN A 126 2.92 -4.09 -4.33
C GLN A 126 4.02 -3.71 -5.31
N TYR A 127 3.82 -2.67 -6.12
CA TYR A 127 4.84 -2.17 -7.04
C TYR A 127 6.06 -1.58 -6.35
N LEU A 128 5.98 -1.25 -5.05
CA LEU A 128 7.15 -0.81 -4.30
C LEU A 128 8.12 -1.96 -3.98
N GLN A 129 7.65 -3.21 -3.97
CA GLN A 129 8.48 -4.38 -3.68
C GLN A 129 9.63 -4.57 -4.70
N PRO A 130 9.38 -4.61 -6.04
CA PRO A 130 10.45 -4.68 -7.03
C PRO A 130 11.35 -3.44 -7.06
N LEU A 131 10.84 -2.25 -6.73
CA LEU A 131 11.65 -1.04 -6.63
C LEU A 131 12.62 -1.12 -5.43
N ALA A 132 12.12 -1.57 -4.27
CA ALA A 132 12.95 -1.81 -3.08
C ALA A 132 13.99 -2.91 -3.34
N ALA A 133 13.61 -3.96 -4.07
CA ALA A 133 14.51 -5.03 -4.46
C ALA A 133 15.65 -4.53 -5.37
N LEU A 134 15.32 -3.71 -6.37
CA LEU A 134 16.31 -3.07 -7.23
C LEU A 134 17.23 -2.15 -6.43
N ALA A 135 16.66 -1.24 -5.64
CA ALA A 135 17.42 -0.30 -4.81
C ALA A 135 18.40 -1.01 -3.88
N HIS A 136 17.95 -2.08 -3.22
CA HIS A 136 18.80 -2.92 -2.37
C HIS A 136 19.93 -3.57 -3.17
N ALA A 137 19.62 -4.23 -4.29
CA ALA A 137 20.60 -4.97 -5.09
C ALA A 137 21.61 -4.07 -5.82
N SER A 138 21.23 -2.84 -6.16
CA SER A 138 22.12 -1.86 -6.81
C SER A 138 22.74 -0.86 -5.85
N HIS A 139 22.44 -0.94 -4.55
CA HIS A 139 22.82 0.06 -3.55
C HIS A 139 22.42 1.50 -3.96
N ASP A 140 21.23 1.66 -4.56
CA ASP A 140 20.72 2.94 -5.04
C ASP A 140 19.93 3.65 -3.94
N ALA A 141 20.58 4.61 -3.27
CA ALA A 141 19.97 5.39 -2.20
C ALA A 141 18.82 6.29 -2.70
N ALA A 142 18.91 6.85 -3.92
CA ALA A 142 17.89 7.74 -4.44
C ALA A 142 16.60 6.97 -4.77
N LEU A 143 16.73 5.75 -5.31
CA LEU A 143 15.58 4.88 -5.53
C LEU A 143 14.97 4.42 -4.19
N ALA A 144 15.80 4.11 -3.19
CA ALA A 144 15.32 3.78 -1.85
C ALA A 144 14.52 4.95 -1.24
N GLU A 145 15.06 6.18 -1.29
CA GLU A 145 14.37 7.39 -0.82
C GLU A 145 13.02 7.60 -1.53
N ARG A 146 12.97 7.38 -2.85
CA ARG A 146 11.72 7.46 -3.62
C ARG A 146 10.70 6.43 -3.15
N VAL A 147 11.10 5.17 -2.92
CA VAL A 147 10.20 4.14 -2.37
C VAL A 147 9.63 4.59 -1.02
N LEU A 148 10.47 5.13 -0.14
CA LEU A 148 10.05 5.60 1.18
C LEU A 148 9.13 6.83 1.10
N ALA A 149 9.36 7.74 0.14
CA ALA A 149 8.48 8.87 -0.13
C ALA A 149 7.07 8.42 -0.55
N HIS A 150 6.96 7.36 -1.37
CA HIS A 150 5.67 6.78 -1.72
C HIS A 150 4.96 6.18 -0.50
N VAL A 151 5.68 5.45 0.37
CA VAL A 151 5.13 4.93 1.64
C VAL A 151 4.65 6.06 2.54
N ALA A 152 5.48 7.10 2.75
CA ALA A 152 5.15 8.24 3.59
C ALA A 152 3.93 9.02 3.06
N SER A 153 3.86 9.24 1.75
CA SER A 153 2.70 9.87 1.10
C SER A 153 1.44 9.04 1.26
N TRP A 154 1.53 7.71 1.12
CA TRP A 154 0.40 6.82 1.36
C TRP A 154 -0.09 6.92 2.81
N ILE A 155 0.81 6.88 3.79
CA ILE A 155 0.46 6.99 5.22
C ILE A 155 -0.25 8.32 5.50
N ALA A 156 0.29 9.42 4.98
CA ALA A 156 -0.27 10.76 5.17
C ALA A 156 -1.68 10.89 4.55
N ALA A 157 -1.89 10.28 3.37
CA ALA A 157 -3.17 10.35 2.66
C ALA A 157 -4.24 9.38 3.21
N ASN A 158 -3.84 8.33 3.94
CA ASN A 158 -4.72 7.23 4.32
C ASN A 158 -4.71 6.98 5.84
N PRO A 159 -5.18 7.94 6.66
CA PRO A 159 -5.23 7.75 8.11
C PRO A 159 -6.10 6.52 8.47
N PRO A 160 -5.77 5.79 9.55
CA PRO A 160 -6.50 4.60 9.95
C PRO A 160 -8.01 4.82 10.04
N TYR A 161 -8.78 3.84 9.57
CA TYR A 161 -10.25 3.85 9.55
C TYR A 161 -10.90 4.92 8.66
N ARG A 162 -10.13 5.62 7.82
CA ARG A 162 -10.64 6.66 6.91
C ARG A 162 -10.43 6.27 5.45
N GLY A 163 -11.53 6.26 4.72
CA GLY A 163 -11.56 6.06 3.28
C GLY A 163 -11.47 4.61 2.81
N ILE A 164 -11.39 4.49 1.49
CA ILE A 164 -11.60 3.22 0.77
C ILE A 164 -10.56 2.14 1.10
N HIS A 165 -9.34 2.54 1.47
CA HIS A 165 -8.20 1.64 1.68
C HIS A 165 -8.26 0.79 2.96
N TRP A 166 -9.21 1.08 3.85
CA TRP A 166 -9.42 0.37 5.11
C TRP A 166 -10.71 -0.47 5.14
N CYS A 167 -11.45 -0.54 4.02
CA CYS A 167 -12.75 -1.20 3.95
C CYS A 167 -12.65 -2.73 3.89
N SER A 168 -11.48 -3.26 3.54
CA SER A 168 -11.26 -4.69 3.30
C SER A 168 -10.04 -5.19 4.07
N GLY A 169 -10.24 -6.23 4.89
CA GLY A 169 -9.16 -6.87 5.63
C GLY A 169 -8.15 -7.59 4.72
N ILE A 170 -8.58 -8.05 3.54
CA ILE A 170 -7.68 -8.67 2.55
C ILE A 170 -6.71 -7.62 2.00
N GLU A 171 -7.22 -6.44 1.63
CA GLU A 171 -6.41 -5.35 1.10
C GLU A 171 -5.41 -4.83 2.14
N LEU A 172 -5.86 -4.74 3.40
CA LEU A 172 -4.98 -4.42 4.53
C LEU A 172 -3.86 -5.48 4.69
N ALA A 173 -4.20 -6.77 4.66
CA ALA A 173 -3.22 -7.84 4.80
C ALA A 173 -2.19 -7.84 3.67
N LEU A 174 -2.61 -7.64 2.42
CA LEU A 174 -1.71 -7.53 1.27
C LEU A 174 -0.76 -6.34 1.40
N ARG A 175 -1.26 -5.20 1.88
CA ARG A 175 -0.42 -4.03 2.15
C ARG A 175 0.60 -4.28 3.25
N CYS A 176 0.21 -4.97 4.34
CA CYS A 176 1.16 -5.39 5.38
C CYS A 176 2.28 -6.25 4.80
N VAL A 177 1.98 -7.19 3.91
CA VAL A 177 3.01 -8.00 3.21
C VAL A 177 3.93 -7.11 2.38
N SER A 178 3.39 -6.19 1.59
CA SER A 178 4.20 -5.25 0.80
C SER A 178 5.14 -4.41 1.67
N LEU A 179 4.63 -3.85 2.75
CA LEU A 179 5.42 -3.01 3.66
C LEU A 179 6.46 -3.83 4.43
N LEU A 180 6.17 -5.08 4.78
CA LEU A 180 7.16 -5.97 5.43
C LEU A 180 8.32 -6.29 4.49
N ILE A 181 8.05 -6.53 3.21
CA ILE A 181 9.09 -6.75 2.19
C ILE A 181 9.95 -5.49 2.02
N VAL A 182 9.31 -4.32 1.87
CA VAL A 182 10.01 -3.04 1.75
C VAL A 182 10.88 -2.76 2.98
N ALA A 183 10.33 -2.93 4.18
CA ALA A 183 11.06 -2.75 5.44
C ALA A 183 12.22 -3.75 5.59
N SER A 184 12.05 -4.99 5.14
CA SER A 184 13.12 -5.99 5.19
C SER A 184 14.30 -5.65 4.27
N LEU A 185 14.03 -5.04 3.11
CA LEU A 185 15.05 -4.72 2.10
C LEU A 185 15.74 -3.37 2.37
N LEU A 186 14.96 -2.38 2.82
CA LEU A 186 15.42 -0.99 2.96
C LEU A 186 15.57 -0.56 4.42
N GLY A 187 14.98 -1.26 5.38
CA GLY A 187 15.01 -0.91 6.80
C GLY A 187 16.41 -0.68 7.37
N PRO A 188 17.46 -1.44 6.99
CA PRO A 188 18.82 -1.14 7.43
C PRO A 188 19.35 0.25 7.01
N ALA A 189 18.81 0.83 5.93
CA ALA A 189 19.17 2.15 5.41
C ALA A 189 18.34 3.29 6.02
N ILE A 190 17.27 2.97 6.76
CA ILE A 190 16.42 3.92 7.47
C ILE A 190 16.93 3.98 8.92
N ARG A 191 17.90 4.86 9.20
CA ARG A 191 18.34 5.17 10.56
C ARG A 191 18.34 6.67 10.79
#